data_AF-A0A1I2EE57-F1
#
_entry.id   AF-A0A1I2EE57-F1
#
_cell.length_a   1.000
_cell.length_b   1.000
_cell.length_c   1.000
_cell.angle_alpha   90.00
_cell.angle_beta   90.00
_cell.angle_gamma   90.00
#
_symmetry.space_group_name_H-M   'P 1'
#
loop_
_entity.id
_entity.type
_entity.pdbx_description
1 polymer ?
#
loop_
_entity_poly.entity_id
_entity_poly.type
_entity_poly.pdbx_seq_one_letter_code
_entity_poly.pdbx_strand_id
1 'polypeptide(L)'
;MKAGFVFLIVVFLSTCVNFIDSKEKNQLYEEKLAGEHSLLAGCVVDKLRSDGRWPMRILQFRNRKYLDVDASEIHAFDTRYLRNIYPAYSPLNPDAVLIYTEPTVETLPYADRTMGNASVYAFALMLKKIDEVTVNATLRGDEYVGTMAWKILQSCANAG
;
A
#
# COMPACT_ATOMS: atom_id res chain seq x y z
N MET A 1 -39.61 7.90 55.34
CA MET A 1 -39.28 8.60 54.08
C MET A 1 -38.08 7.89 53.47
N LYS A 2 -38.26 7.27 52.30
CA LYS A 2 -37.24 6.54 51.52
C LYS A 2 -36.66 7.50 50.48
N ALA A 3 -35.35 7.41 50.25
CA ALA A 3 -34.59 7.71 49.02
C ALA A 3 -33.23 8.28 49.46
N GLY A 4 -32.08 7.84 49.00
CA GLY A 4 -31.74 6.92 47.91
C GLY A 4 -30.29 7.23 47.56
N PHE A 5 -29.40 6.27 47.82
CA PHE A 5 -27.97 6.35 47.51
C PHE A 5 -27.77 6.49 45.99
N VAL A 6 -27.00 7.48 45.54
CA VAL A 6 -26.50 7.55 44.15
C VAL A 6 -24.98 7.44 44.21
N PHE A 7 -24.49 6.20 44.04
CA PHE A 7 -23.09 5.89 43.77
C PHE A 7 -22.86 6.09 42.27
N LEU A 8 -22.11 7.12 41.89
CA LEU A 8 -21.80 7.41 40.49
C LEU A 8 -20.46 6.74 40.14
N ILE A 9 -20.53 5.46 39.78
CA ILE A 9 -19.38 4.70 39.27
C ILE A 9 -19.20 5.10 37.80
N VAL A 10 -18.23 5.98 37.55
CA VAL A 10 -17.75 6.30 36.20
C VAL A 10 -16.88 5.13 35.74
N VAL A 11 -17.47 4.24 34.94
CA VAL A 11 -16.75 3.18 34.23
C VAL A 11 -15.96 3.83 33.10
N PHE A 12 -14.65 4.00 33.29
CA PHE A 12 -13.73 4.32 32.21
C PHE A 12 -13.69 3.12 31.26
N LEU A 13 -14.33 3.27 30.10
CA LEU A 13 -14.22 2.33 28.99
C LEU A 13 -12.75 2.34 28.51
N SER A 14 -12.11 1.20 28.73
CA SER A 14 -10.78 0.84 28.25
C SER A 14 -10.71 0.98 26.73
N THR A 15 -9.82 1.82 26.22
CA THR A 15 -9.39 1.75 24.82
C THR A 15 -8.53 0.50 24.64
N CYS A 16 -9.06 -0.49 23.92
CA CYS A 16 -8.25 -1.57 23.37
C CYS A 16 -7.31 -0.96 22.33
N VAL A 17 -6.08 -0.66 22.72
CA VAL A 17 -4.96 -0.53 21.77
C VAL A 17 -4.81 -1.90 21.13
N ASN A 18 -5.35 -2.05 19.92
CA ASN A 18 -5.07 -3.19 19.08
C ASN A 18 -3.56 -3.27 18.88
N PHE A 19 -3.00 -4.43 19.18
CA PHE A 19 -1.60 -4.78 18.94
C PHE A 19 -1.22 -4.35 17.51
N ILE A 20 -0.43 -3.29 17.41
CA ILE A 20 0.31 -2.98 16.19
C ILE A 20 1.34 -4.09 16.06
N ASP A 21 1.13 -4.99 15.11
CA ASP A 21 2.13 -5.98 14.71
C ASP A 21 3.40 -5.20 14.33
N SER A 22 4.46 -5.32 15.13
CA SER A 22 5.65 -4.43 15.07
C SER A 22 6.46 -4.58 13.78
N LYS A 23 5.99 -5.41 12.85
CA LYS A 23 6.56 -5.65 11.52
C LYS A 23 5.92 -4.79 10.42
N GLU A 24 4.77 -4.17 10.65
CA GLU A 24 4.16 -3.32 9.63
C GLU A 24 4.79 -1.92 9.62
N LYS A 25 5.13 -1.43 8.43
CA LYS A 25 5.65 -0.06 8.26
C LYS A 25 4.60 0.96 8.69
N ASN A 26 5.05 2.10 9.21
CA ASN A 26 4.19 3.20 9.62
C ASN A 26 3.25 3.62 8.48
N GLN A 27 1.97 3.83 8.82
CA GLN A 27 1.01 4.48 7.95
C GLN A 27 1.36 5.96 7.83
N LEU A 28 1.53 6.43 6.61
CA LEU A 28 1.90 7.81 6.26
C LEU A 28 0.67 8.63 5.87
N TYR A 29 -0.25 8.03 5.13
CA TYR A 29 -1.42 8.71 4.59
C TYR A 29 -2.67 7.84 4.67
N GLU A 30 -3.80 8.50 4.81
CA GLU A 30 -5.13 7.92 4.66
C GLU A 30 -6.11 9.01 4.19
N GLU A 31 -6.86 8.74 3.12
CA GLU A 31 -7.81 9.68 2.54
C GLU A 31 -8.89 8.93 1.74
N LYS A 32 -10.09 9.50 1.69
CA LYS A 32 -11.14 9.04 0.79
C LYS A 32 -11.01 9.74 -0.55
N LEU A 33 -10.95 8.97 -1.63
CA LEU A 33 -10.78 9.48 -2.98
C LEU A 33 -11.91 8.99 -3.88
N ALA A 34 -12.26 9.80 -4.88
CA ALA A 34 -13.17 9.40 -5.95
C ALA A 34 -12.43 8.51 -6.97
N GLY A 35 -13.16 7.56 -7.55
CA GLY A 35 -12.68 6.62 -8.57
C GLY A 35 -12.86 5.15 -8.18
N GLU A 36 -12.76 4.28 -9.19
CA GLU A 36 -12.78 2.83 -9.00
C GLU A 36 -11.38 2.33 -8.64
N HIS A 37 -11.30 1.39 -7.68
CA HIS A 37 -10.02 0.99 -7.09
C HIS A 37 -9.02 0.41 -8.11
N SER A 38 -9.48 -0.36 -9.09
CA SER A 38 -8.60 -0.97 -10.09
C SER A 38 -8.15 0.01 -11.17
N LEU A 39 -9.01 0.94 -11.59
CA LEU A 39 -8.65 2.04 -12.50
C LEU A 39 -7.63 2.99 -11.87
N LEU A 40 -7.85 3.38 -10.61
CA LEU A 40 -6.92 4.22 -9.86
C LEU A 40 -5.57 3.50 -9.68
N ALA A 41 -5.59 2.21 -9.33
CA ALA A 41 -4.36 1.43 -9.20
C ALA A 41 -3.59 1.33 -10.52
N GLY A 42 -4.27 1.10 -11.63
CA GLY A 42 -3.67 1.11 -12.97
C GLY A 42 -2.97 2.43 -13.29
N CYS A 43 -3.69 3.54 -13.17
CA CYS A 43 -3.13 4.88 -13.40
C CYS A 43 -1.89 5.16 -12.53
N VAL A 44 -1.94 4.79 -11.25
CA VAL A 44 -0.82 5.01 -10.33
C VAL A 44 0.40 4.21 -10.76
N VAL A 45 0.24 2.93 -11.09
CA VAL A 45 1.35 2.08 -11.53
C VAL A 45 1.97 2.59 -12.82
N ASP A 46 1.15 3.01 -13.79
CA ASP A 46 1.64 3.56 -15.06
C ASP A 46 2.47 4.83 -14.83
N LYS A 47 1.97 5.75 -13.99
CA LYS A 47 2.70 6.97 -13.64
C LYS A 47 3.98 6.67 -12.86
N LEU A 48 3.93 5.78 -11.87
CA LEU A 48 5.10 5.37 -11.08
C LEU A 48 6.22 4.78 -11.95
N ARG A 49 5.87 3.94 -12.94
CA ARG A 49 6.85 3.37 -13.88
C ARG A 49 7.46 4.41 -14.81
N SER A 50 6.64 5.37 -15.24
CA SER A 50 7.10 6.46 -16.10
C SER A 50 7.93 7.52 -15.34
N ASP A 51 7.98 7.45 -14.00
CA ASP A 51 8.70 8.40 -13.18
C ASP A 51 10.22 8.20 -13.30
N GLY A 52 10.85 9.12 -14.04
CA GLY A 52 12.27 9.09 -14.31
C GLY A 52 13.16 9.51 -13.14
N ARG A 53 12.64 9.88 -11.96
CA ARG A 53 13.48 10.28 -10.81
C ARG A 53 14.22 9.07 -10.24
N TRP A 54 15.51 9.24 -9.91
CA TRP A 54 16.39 8.17 -9.42
C TRP A 54 15.79 7.27 -8.30
N PRO A 55 15.10 7.83 -7.28
CA PRO A 55 14.48 7.02 -6.22
C PRO A 55 13.39 6.08 -6.71
N MET A 56 12.70 6.42 -7.82
CA MET A 56 11.66 5.59 -8.42
C MET A 56 12.24 4.54 -9.38
N ARG A 57 13.34 4.87 -10.07
CA ARG A 57 14.00 3.95 -11.02
C ARG A 57 14.51 2.65 -10.42
N ILE A 58 14.83 2.65 -9.12
CA ILE A 58 15.31 1.46 -8.40
C ILE A 58 14.16 0.60 -7.85
N LEU A 59 12.92 1.09 -7.96
CA LEU A 59 11.74 0.39 -7.47
C LEU A 59 11.11 -0.45 -8.57
N GLN A 60 10.61 -1.62 -8.19
CA GLN A 60 9.66 -2.41 -8.97
C GLN A 60 8.30 -2.38 -8.29
N PHE A 61 7.25 -2.44 -9.09
CA PHE A 61 5.88 -2.33 -8.61
C PHE A 61 5.13 -3.63 -8.90
N ARG A 62 4.41 -4.14 -7.90
CA ARG A 62 3.40 -5.19 -8.09
C ARG A 62 2.04 -4.58 -7.88
N ASN A 63 1.16 -4.75 -8.86
CA ASN A 63 -0.22 -4.34 -8.79
C ASN A 63 -1.06 -5.57 -8.43
N ARG A 64 -1.66 -5.58 -7.24
CA ARG A 64 -2.49 -6.69 -6.75
C ARG A 64 -3.95 -6.28 -6.75
N LYS A 65 -4.82 -7.18 -7.16
CA LYS A 65 -6.27 -7.05 -7.04
C LYS A 65 -6.81 -8.18 -6.17
N TYR A 66 -7.57 -7.81 -5.15
CA TYR A 66 -8.24 -8.71 -4.22
C TYR A 66 -9.74 -8.65 -4.49
N LEU A 67 -10.26 -9.67 -5.18
CA LEU A 67 -11.67 -9.72 -5.60
C LEU A 67 -12.63 -9.98 -4.45
N ASP A 68 -12.16 -10.63 -3.39
CA ASP A 68 -12.94 -11.00 -2.21
C ASP A 68 -13.25 -9.82 -1.29
N VAL A 69 -12.52 -8.71 -1.42
CA VAL A 69 -12.67 -7.52 -0.59
C VAL A 69 -12.77 -6.21 -1.39
N ASP A 70 -12.92 -6.31 -2.71
CA ASP A 70 -12.95 -5.19 -3.66
C ASP A 70 -11.83 -4.16 -3.38
N ALA A 71 -10.60 -4.65 -3.39
CA ALA A 71 -9.44 -3.81 -3.12
C ALA A 71 -8.33 -4.03 -4.15
N SER A 72 -7.52 -2.98 -4.32
CA SER A 72 -6.26 -3.05 -5.05
C SER A 72 -5.13 -2.60 -4.14
N GLU A 73 -3.98 -3.25 -4.24
CA GLU A 73 -2.81 -2.90 -3.46
C GLU A 73 -1.57 -2.87 -4.35
N ILE A 74 -0.83 -1.78 -4.26
CA ILE A 74 0.42 -1.58 -5.00
C ILE A 74 1.55 -1.73 -4.01
N HIS A 75 2.41 -2.71 -4.24
CA HIS A 75 3.65 -2.87 -3.49
C HIS A 75 4.82 -2.35 -4.32
N ALA A 76 5.58 -1.42 -3.76
CA ALA A 76 6.85 -0.99 -4.34
C ALA A 76 7.99 -1.70 -3.62
N PHE A 77 8.87 -2.34 -4.37
CA PHE A 77 10.02 -3.07 -3.85
C PHE A 77 11.29 -2.41 -4.34
N ASP A 78 12.21 -2.15 -3.42
CA ASP A 78 13.55 -1.73 -3.81
C ASP A 78 14.34 -2.95 -4.25
N THR A 79 14.71 -2.96 -5.53
CA THR A 79 15.42 -4.07 -6.18
C THR A 79 16.74 -4.43 -5.52
N ARG A 80 17.34 -3.50 -4.75
CA ARG A 80 18.58 -3.73 -4.01
C ARG A 80 18.40 -4.67 -2.81
N TYR A 81 17.18 -4.80 -2.29
CA TYR A 81 16.89 -5.57 -1.07
C TYR A 81 16.05 -6.83 -1.30
N LEU A 82 15.68 -7.10 -2.56
CA LEU A 82 14.94 -8.31 -2.90
C LEU A 82 15.87 -9.54 -2.86
N ARG A 83 15.51 -10.53 -2.03
CA ARG A 83 16.25 -11.80 -1.93
C ARG A 83 16.23 -12.50 -3.30
N ASN A 84 17.39 -13.00 -3.72
CA ASN A 84 17.60 -13.65 -5.01
C ASN A 84 17.40 -12.74 -6.24
N ILE A 85 17.37 -11.42 -6.07
CA ILE A 85 17.42 -10.45 -7.18
C ILE A 85 18.74 -9.70 -7.07
N TYR A 86 19.59 -9.87 -8.08
CA TYR A 86 20.84 -9.14 -8.20
C TYR A 86 20.60 -7.88 -9.05
N PRO A 87 21.18 -6.72 -8.68
CA PRO A 87 21.15 -5.54 -9.53
C PRO A 87 21.68 -5.88 -10.92
N ALA A 88 21.04 -5.39 -11.99
CA ALA A 88 21.45 -5.64 -13.38
C ALA A 88 22.88 -5.19 -13.73
N TYR A 89 23.49 -4.37 -12.87
CA TYR A 89 24.87 -3.91 -12.98
C TYR A 89 25.83 -4.58 -11.97
N SER A 90 25.39 -5.67 -11.32
CA SER A 90 26.24 -6.42 -10.40
C SER A 90 27.31 -7.19 -11.17
N PRO A 91 28.61 -6.99 -10.91
CA PRO A 91 29.68 -7.79 -11.52
C PRO A 91 29.63 -9.28 -11.11
N LEU A 92 28.81 -9.63 -10.11
CA LEU A 92 28.58 -11.00 -9.65
C LEU A 92 27.41 -11.71 -10.36
N ASN A 93 26.64 -11.01 -11.21
CA ASN A 93 25.54 -11.62 -11.96
C ASN A 93 25.25 -10.88 -13.29
N PRO A 94 26.07 -11.09 -14.34
CA PRO A 94 25.98 -10.38 -15.62
C PRO A 94 24.73 -10.72 -16.46
N ASP A 95 23.90 -11.66 -16.00
CA ASP A 95 22.64 -12.12 -16.63
C ASP A 95 21.39 -11.63 -15.88
N ALA A 96 21.52 -10.73 -14.89
CA ALA A 96 20.39 -10.18 -14.16
C ALA A 96 19.43 -9.40 -15.10
N VAL A 97 18.32 -10.05 -15.46
CA VAL A 97 17.27 -9.49 -16.30
C VAL A 97 16.43 -8.51 -15.48
N LEU A 98 16.48 -7.22 -15.82
CA LEU A 98 15.42 -6.30 -15.43
C LEU A 98 14.13 -6.80 -16.07
N ILE A 99 13.12 -7.08 -15.26
CA ILE A 99 11.79 -7.43 -15.76
C ILE A 99 11.20 -6.14 -16.35
N TYR A 100 11.39 -5.94 -17.65
CA TYR A 100 10.83 -4.82 -18.41
C TYR A 100 9.35 -5.04 -18.76
N THR A 101 8.80 -6.21 -18.46
CA THR A 101 7.39 -6.52 -18.77
C THR A 101 6.47 -5.56 -18.02
N GLU A 102 5.34 -5.23 -18.62
CA GLU A 102 4.31 -4.48 -17.93
C GLU A 102 3.88 -5.25 -16.68
N PRO A 103 3.78 -4.59 -15.50
CA PRO A 103 3.30 -5.26 -14.31
C PRO A 103 1.86 -5.66 -14.56
N THR A 104 1.67 -6.95 -14.79
CA THR A 104 0.36 -7.56 -14.88
C THR A 104 -0.33 -7.49 -13.52
N VAL A 105 -1.64 -7.24 -13.52
CA VAL A 105 -2.42 -7.27 -12.28
C VAL A 105 -2.42 -8.69 -11.72
N GLU A 106 -1.81 -8.87 -10.55
CA GLU A 106 -1.84 -10.12 -9.79
C GLU A 106 -3.21 -10.23 -9.10
N THR A 107 -4.03 -11.21 -9.49
CA THR A 107 -5.32 -11.46 -8.81
C THR A 107 -5.12 -12.53 -7.74
N LEU A 108 -5.36 -12.17 -6.48
CA LEU A 108 -5.10 -13.03 -5.33
C LEU A 108 -6.25 -12.93 -4.31
N PRO A 109 -6.47 -13.94 -3.45
CA PRO A 109 -7.30 -13.80 -2.25
C PRO A 109 -6.68 -12.81 -1.26
N TYR A 110 -7.48 -12.02 -0.55
CA TYR A 110 -6.98 -11.06 0.44
C TYR A 110 -6.26 -11.74 1.62
N ALA A 111 -6.64 -12.97 1.95
CA ALA A 111 -5.95 -13.79 2.95
C ALA A 111 -4.45 -13.96 2.64
N ASP A 112 -4.08 -13.94 1.35
CA ASP A 112 -2.70 -14.12 0.90
C ASP A 112 -1.91 -12.80 0.88
N ARG A 113 -2.50 -11.66 1.28
CA ARG A 113 -1.85 -10.34 1.27
C ARG A 113 -0.52 -10.31 2.04
N THR A 114 -0.40 -11.13 3.08
CA THR A 114 0.80 -11.24 3.94
C THR A 114 1.70 -12.43 3.60
N MET A 115 1.27 -13.35 2.72
CA MET A 115 2.07 -14.50 2.33
C MET A 115 3.29 -14.04 1.52
N GLY A 116 4.49 -14.33 2.05
CA GLY A 116 5.77 -14.13 1.36
C GLY A 116 6.38 -12.72 1.39
N ASN A 117 5.65 -11.68 1.82
CA ASN A 117 6.05 -10.27 1.63
C ASN A 117 6.18 -9.44 2.91
N ALA A 118 6.22 -10.06 4.08
CA ALA A 118 6.01 -9.42 5.38
C ALA A 118 6.97 -8.26 5.78
N SER A 119 7.96 -7.84 4.99
CA SER A 119 8.83 -6.72 5.40
C SER A 119 9.68 -5.99 4.34
N VAL A 120 9.55 -6.25 3.03
CA VAL A 120 10.53 -5.75 2.02
C VAL A 120 9.92 -4.81 0.98
N TYR A 121 8.83 -4.11 1.28
CA TYR A 121 8.33 -3.06 0.39
C TYR A 121 8.87 -1.69 0.82
N ALA A 122 9.31 -0.87 -0.12
CA ALA A 122 9.58 0.56 0.08
C ALA A 122 8.31 1.27 0.55
N PHE A 123 7.19 1.06 -0.15
CA PHE A 123 5.84 1.44 0.29
C PHE A 123 4.80 0.41 -0.18
N ALA A 124 3.65 0.40 0.50
CA ALA A 124 2.45 -0.28 0.07
C ALA A 124 1.29 0.73 0.07
N LEU A 125 0.63 0.87 -1.08
CA LEU A 125 -0.55 1.70 -1.27
C LEU A 125 -1.77 0.80 -1.45
N MET A 126 -2.74 0.89 -0.54
CA MET A 126 -4.01 0.17 -0.60
C MET A 126 -5.12 1.10 -1.05
N LEU A 127 -5.96 0.63 -1.97
CA LEU A 127 -7.19 1.27 -2.43
C LEU A 127 -8.33 0.29 -2.19
N LYS A 128 -9.13 0.52 -1.15
CA LYS A 128 -10.25 -0.34 -0.79
C LYS A 128 -11.56 0.34 -1.15
N LYS A 129 -12.42 -0.33 -1.93
CA LYS A 129 -13.74 0.17 -2.29
C LYS A 129 -14.56 0.51 -1.02
N ILE A 130 -15.17 1.69 -1.02
CA ILE A 130 -16.20 2.08 -0.04
C ILE A 130 -17.58 1.95 -0.69
N ASP A 131 -17.73 2.49 -1.91
CA ASP A 131 -18.89 2.37 -2.77
C ASP A 131 -18.47 2.28 -4.25
N GLU A 132 -19.39 2.35 -5.20
CA GLU A 132 -19.09 2.21 -6.63
C GLU A 132 -18.14 3.28 -7.20
N VAL A 133 -18.01 4.43 -6.53
CA VAL A 133 -17.27 5.59 -7.05
C VAL A 133 -16.27 6.17 -6.06
N THR A 134 -16.10 5.55 -4.90
CA THR A 134 -15.13 6.01 -3.89
C THR A 134 -14.34 4.87 -3.27
N VAL A 135 -13.11 5.20 -2.91
CA VAL A 135 -12.16 4.29 -2.24
C VAL A 135 -11.60 4.92 -0.98
N ASN A 136 -11.30 4.08 0.01
CA ASN A 136 -10.39 4.44 1.09
C ASN A 136 -8.97 4.13 0.62
N ALA A 137 -8.16 5.16 0.46
CA ALA A 137 -6.75 5.02 0.13
C ALA A 137 -5.92 5.07 1.42
N THR A 138 -5.03 4.10 1.62
CA THR A 138 -4.05 4.13 2.71
C THR A 138 -2.66 3.83 2.18
N LEU A 139 -1.66 4.55 2.67
CA LEU A 139 -0.27 4.36 2.28
C LEU A 139 0.60 4.15 3.51
N ARG A 140 1.41 3.09 3.47
CA ARG A 140 2.42 2.76 4.48
C ARG A 140 3.77 2.60 3.82
N GLY A 141 4.86 3.03 4.45
CA GLY A 141 6.16 2.94 3.78
C GLY A 141 7.23 3.90 4.27
N ASP A 142 8.26 4.03 3.43
CA ASP A 142 9.23 5.10 3.47
C ASP A 142 8.57 6.44 3.14
N GLU A 143 8.85 7.46 3.95
CA GLU A 143 8.21 8.78 3.87
C GLU A 143 8.44 9.44 2.51
N TYR A 144 9.66 9.36 1.98
CA TYR A 144 10.05 10.10 0.79
C TYR A 144 9.42 9.51 -0.48
N VAL A 145 9.58 8.21 -0.70
CA VAL A 145 8.95 7.56 -1.86
C VAL A 145 7.43 7.40 -1.68
N GLY A 146 6.96 7.24 -0.45
CA GLY A 146 5.54 7.22 -0.11
C GLY A 146 4.85 8.55 -0.45
N THR A 147 5.46 9.69 -0.10
CA THR A 147 4.94 11.02 -0.45
C THR A 147 4.81 11.21 -1.96
N MET A 148 5.78 10.71 -2.73
CA MET A 148 5.73 10.79 -4.19
C MET A 148 4.60 9.93 -4.76
N ALA A 149 4.45 8.69 -4.29
CA ALA A 149 3.36 7.81 -4.70
C ALA A 149 1.98 8.39 -4.33
N TRP A 150 1.87 9.03 -3.16
CA TRP A 150 0.64 9.70 -2.73
C TRP A 150 0.23 10.85 -3.67
N LYS A 151 1.18 11.71 -4.05
CA LYS A 151 0.92 12.79 -5.02
C LYS A 151 0.51 12.26 -6.40
N ILE A 152 1.09 11.14 -6.82
CA ILE A 152 0.70 10.46 -8.06
C ILE A 152 -0.74 9.95 -7.97
N LEU A 153 -1.12 9.33 -6.85
CA LEU A 153 -2.50 8.90 -6.60
C LEU A 153 -3.48 10.07 -6.65
N GLN A 154 -3.18 11.18 -5.97
CA GLN A 154 -4.03 12.38 -6.02
C GLN A 154 -4.15 12.91 -7.46
N SER A 155 -3.07 12.89 -8.23
CA SER A 155 -3.12 13.26 -9.65
C SER A 155 -3.98 12.31 -10.49
N CYS A 156 -4.00 11.01 -10.19
CA CYS A 156 -4.85 10.03 -10.88
C CYS A 156 -6.33 10.22 -10.51
N ALA A 157 -6.64 10.44 -9.23
CA ALA A 157 -8.00 10.69 -8.77
C ALA A 157 -8.61 11.98 -9.36
N ASN A 158 -7.78 13.01 -9.58
CA ASN A 158 -8.22 14.28 -10.17
C ASN A 158 -8.30 14.27 -11.71
N ALA A 159 -7.82 13.22 -12.36
CA ALA A 159 -7.83 13.08 -13.82
C ALA A 159 -8.98 12.21 -14.35
N GLY A 160 -9.71 11.54 -13.45
CA GLY A 160 -10.84 10.65 -13.75
C GLY A 160 -12.20 11.31 -13.66
#